data_AF-A0A943FA09-F1
#
_entry.id   AF-A0A943FA09-F1
#
_cell.length_a   1.000
_cell.length_b   1.000
_cell.length_c   1.000
_cell.angle_alpha   90.00
_cell.angle_beta   90.00
_cell.angle_gamma   90.00
#
_symmetry.space_group_name_H-M   'P 1'
#
loop_
_entity.id
_entity.type
_entity.pdbx_description
1 polymer ?
#
loop_
_entity_poly.entity_id
_entity_poly.type
_entity_poly.pdbx_seq_one_letter_code
_entity_poly.pdbx_strand_id
1 'polypeptide(L)'
;MKKRYYEEIYDYLKDIVIIDTHEHIPVAEKYRDQQTDLLKEYMTYYFCSDLVSAGYQNMDYLKDISKPVMDRWLDVEPYWELARYTGYGRSLDYSAKLLYGIDQINRNTIEEANEKFLEALHGGNHYKKVLTDVSKIAVNVREVIMSDLYDDIDTRYVNCALRLDNFMYPKGGNDLIAVENATGIRITCLSDWLEACECVLEKAFETDYIVALKTEAAYERPLFFDTVTFSEAEADFNTIFHVGGQYCRADEVYCVGKKFQDYMMHFLCRWANKRHIPFQIHTGLQEGNANIISYSDPTLLTNLFMQYKDVNFDIFHIGYPYQHTLSALAKVFPNVYIDMCWAHIISPTACVNSLVEWADSVPLNKINAFGGDYCFIDGVSGHQHMARMSISRALAIKVEEGLFDVEEAKRIGKMMFYDMPKKLFHLKNV
;
A
#
# COMPACT_ATOMS: atom_id res chain seq x y z
N MET A 1 -16.73 16.27 -21.79
CA MET A 1 -15.62 15.42 -22.26
C MET A 1 -15.85 15.03 -23.70
N LYS A 2 -15.19 15.70 -24.63
CA LYS A 2 -15.05 15.18 -26.00
C LYS A 2 -14.41 13.79 -25.91
N LYS A 3 -15.20 12.75 -26.22
CA LYS A 3 -14.82 11.33 -26.16
C LYS A 3 -13.42 11.06 -26.75
N ARG A 4 -13.09 11.79 -27.81
CA ARG A 4 -11.80 11.80 -28.50
C ARG A 4 -10.58 12.05 -27.59
N TYR A 5 -10.60 13.03 -26.68
CA TYR A 5 -9.40 13.35 -25.87
C TYR A 5 -9.06 12.24 -24.88
N TYR A 6 -10.08 11.70 -24.23
CA TYR A 6 -9.90 10.56 -23.32
C TYR A 6 -9.34 9.35 -24.06
N GLU A 7 -9.89 9.01 -25.23
CA GLU A 7 -9.42 7.87 -26.03
C GLU A 7 -7.96 8.04 -26.43
N GLU A 8 -7.56 9.21 -26.95
CA GLU A 8 -6.18 9.48 -27.36
C GLU A 8 -5.18 9.41 -26.18
N ILE A 9 -5.57 9.90 -25.01
CA ILE A 9 -4.73 9.84 -23.80
C ILE A 9 -4.66 8.42 -23.27
N TYR A 10 -5.80 7.74 -23.16
CA TYR A 10 -5.88 6.37 -22.65
C TYR A 10 -5.14 5.38 -23.55
N ASP A 11 -5.27 5.51 -24.88
CA ASP A 11 -4.57 4.64 -25.83
C ASP A 11 -3.05 4.78 -25.75
N TYR A 12 -2.54 5.96 -25.41
CA TYR A 12 -1.12 6.12 -25.10
C TYR A 12 -0.79 5.53 -23.74
N LEU A 13 -1.55 5.91 -22.69
CA LEU A 13 -1.24 5.51 -21.33
C LEU A 13 -1.42 4.01 -21.12
N LYS A 14 -2.27 3.28 -21.82
CA LYS A 14 -2.41 1.81 -21.63
C LYS A 14 -1.13 1.03 -21.94
N ASP A 15 -0.25 1.56 -22.80
CA ASP A 15 0.93 0.85 -23.30
C ASP A 15 2.24 1.29 -22.63
N ILE A 16 2.24 2.37 -21.83
CA ILE A 16 3.46 2.78 -21.14
C ILE A 16 3.82 1.82 -20.01
N VAL A 17 5.12 1.58 -19.90
CA VAL A 17 5.73 0.94 -18.73
C VAL A 17 5.61 1.87 -17.52
N ILE A 18 5.27 1.31 -16.37
CA ILE A 18 5.02 2.03 -15.12
C ILE A 18 5.83 1.45 -13.96
N ILE A 19 5.86 2.20 -12.87
CA ILE A 19 6.39 1.76 -11.58
C ILE A 19 5.23 1.67 -10.61
N ASP A 20 5.18 0.56 -9.89
CA ASP A 20 4.21 0.33 -8.83
C ASP A 20 4.84 0.78 -7.49
N THR A 21 4.27 1.82 -6.88
CA THR A 21 4.85 2.45 -5.68
C THR A 21 4.65 1.68 -4.40
N HIS A 22 3.76 0.67 -4.37
CA HIS A 22 3.54 -0.15 -3.19
C HIS A 22 2.76 -1.43 -3.49
N GLU A 23 3.23 -2.57 -2.97
CA GLU A 23 2.54 -3.87 -3.08
C GLU A 23 2.75 -4.77 -1.85
N HIS A 24 1.83 -5.71 -1.65
CA HIS A 24 1.93 -6.78 -0.64
C HIS A 24 1.97 -8.19 -1.24
N ILE A 25 1.99 -8.30 -2.57
CA ILE A 25 1.99 -9.60 -3.25
C ILE A 25 3.20 -10.47 -2.85
N PRO A 26 3.08 -11.82 -2.89
CA PRO A 26 4.22 -12.69 -2.65
C PRO A 26 5.40 -12.37 -3.58
N VAL A 27 6.63 -12.50 -3.06
CA VAL A 27 7.85 -12.11 -3.81
C VAL A 27 8.08 -12.90 -5.10
N ALA A 28 7.47 -14.08 -5.21
CA ALA A 28 7.53 -14.91 -6.42
C ALA A 28 6.34 -15.87 -6.49
N GLU A 29 6.04 -16.34 -7.70
CA GLU A 29 4.93 -17.26 -7.98
C GLU A 29 4.96 -18.55 -7.12
N LYS A 30 6.15 -19.07 -6.83
CA LYS A 30 6.34 -20.26 -5.97
C LYS A 30 5.86 -20.07 -4.53
N TYR A 31 5.69 -18.83 -4.06
CA TYR A 31 5.21 -18.51 -2.71
C TYR A 31 3.70 -18.19 -2.68
N ARG A 32 3.02 -18.22 -3.83
CA ARG A 32 1.57 -18.04 -3.89
C ARG A 32 0.87 -19.25 -3.27
N ASP A 33 -0.25 -19.01 -2.57
CA ASP A 33 -1.10 -20.08 -2.04
C ASP A 33 -1.59 -20.98 -3.17
N GLN A 34 -1.19 -22.25 -3.15
CA GLN A 34 -1.60 -23.27 -4.12
C GLN A 34 -2.91 -23.95 -3.71
N GLN A 35 -3.37 -23.77 -2.47
CA GLN A 35 -4.63 -24.30 -1.97
C GLN A 35 -5.71 -23.23 -2.05
N THR A 36 -5.91 -22.69 -3.25
CA THR A 36 -6.86 -21.60 -3.48
C THR A 36 -7.68 -21.82 -4.74
N ASP A 37 -8.70 -21.01 -4.88
CA ASP A 37 -9.54 -20.91 -6.07
C ASP A 37 -9.92 -19.43 -6.27
N LEU A 38 -10.64 -19.12 -7.36
CA LEU A 38 -10.92 -17.73 -7.72
C LEU A 38 -11.64 -17.00 -6.57
N LEU A 39 -12.66 -17.65 -5.98
CA LEU A 39 -13.47 -17.03 -4.95
C LEU A 39 -12.67 -16.84 -3.65
N LYS A 40 -11.91 -17.85 -3.21
CA LYS A 40 -11.06 -17.71 -2.02
C LYS A 40 -10.01 -16.62 -2.22
N GLU A 41 -9.33 -16.58 -3.37
CA GLU A 41 -8.29 -15.57 -3.63
C GLU A 41 -8.90 -14.17 -3.64
N TYR A 42 -10.04 -13.96 -4.30
CA TYR A 42 -10.68 -12.65 -4.40
C TYR A 42 -11.24 -12.16 -3.04
N MET A 43 -11.44 -13.07 -2.08
CA MET A 43 -11.83 -12.74 -0.69
C MET A 43 -10.62 -12.52 0.25
N THR A 44 -9.40 -12.60 -0.26
CA THR A 44 -8.19 -12.36 0.54
C THR A 44 -8.13 -10.92 1.06
N TYR A 45 -8.71 -9.97 0.32
CA TYR A 45 -8.54 -8.55 0.58
C TYR A 45 -9.77 -7.71 0.22
N TYR A 46 -9.63 -6.38 0.30
CA TYR A 46 -10.56 -5.29 -0.01
C TYR A 46 -12.04 -5.60 -0.25
N PHE A 47 -12.39 -6.35 -1.31
CA PHE A 47 -13.78 -6.60 -1.67
C PHE A 47 -14.56 -7.35 -0.58
N CYS A 48 -13.89 -8.16 0.24
CA CYS A 48 -14.51 -8.78 1.40
C CYS A 48 -15.09 -7.72 2.36
N SER A 49 -14.43 -6.56 2.53
CA SER A 49 -14.91 -5.47 3.39
C SER A 49 -16.21 -4.83 2.86
N ASP A 50 -16.38 -4.75 1.54
CA ASP A 50 -17.64 -4.27 0.94
C ASP A 50 -18.77 -5.26 1.16
N LEU A 51 -18.48 -6.57 1.04
CA LEU A 51 -19.46 -7.63 1.30
C LEU A 51 -19.91 -7.63 2.75
N VAL A 52 -18.98 -7.47 3.71
CA VAL A 52 -19.32 -7.31 5.15
C VAL A 52 -20.20 -6.07 5.36
N SER A 53 -19.84 -4.95 4.74
CA SER A 53 -20.64 -3.71 4.80
C SER A 53 -22.03 -3.88 4.18
N ALA A 54 -22.17 -4.72 3.16
CA ALA A 54 -23.44 -5.09 2.55
C ALA A 54 -24.25 -6.09 3.40
N GLY A 55 -23.68 -6.63 4.48
CA GLY A 55 -24.35 -7.52 5.44
C GLY A 55 -23.95 -8.99 5.36
N TYR A 56 -22.95 -9.36 4.54
CA TYR A 56 -22.45 -10.73 4.48
C TYR A 56 -21.59 -11.08 5.70
N GLN A 57 -21.80 -12.24 6.32
CA GLN A 57 -21.14 -12.60 7.59
C GLN A 57 -20.28 -13.86 7.54
N ASN A 58 -20.43 -14.72 6.53
CA ASN A 58 -19.87 -16.08 6.53
C ASN A 58 -18.59 -16.21 5.68
N MET A 59 -17.58 -15.37 5.96
CA MET A 59 -16.35 -15.32 5.15
C MET A 59 -15.58 -16.64 5.13
N ASP A 60 -15.60 -17.40 6.22
CA ASP A 60 -14.95 -18.70 6.29
C ASP A 60 -15.57 -19.69 5.29
N TYR A 61 -16.90 -19.64 5.11
CA TYR A 61 -17.57 -20.47 4.11
C TYR A 61 -17.16 -20.11 2.68
N LEU A 62 -17.00 -18.82 2.34
CA LEU A 62 -16.51 -18.43 1.00
C LEU A 62 -15.09 -18.89 0.73
N LYS A 63 -14.27 -19.01 1.77
CA LYS A 63 -12.87 -19.46 1.68
C LYS A 63 -12.72 -20.98 1.80
N ASP A 64 -13.79 -21.73 2.09
CA ASP A 64 -13.75 -23.19 2.21
C ASP A 64 -13.77 -23.87 0.83
N ILE A 65 -12.57 -24.08 0.27
CA ILE A 65 -12.38 -24.74 -1.04
C ILE A 65 -12.79 -26.22 -1.05
N SER A 66 -13.16 -26.82 0.10
CA SER A 66 -13.75 -28.17 0.12
C SER A 66 -15.19 -28.19 -0.42
N LYS A 67 -15.81 -27.02 -0.54
CA LYS A 67 -17.16 -26.82 -1.10
C LYS A 67 -17.08 -26.40 -2.57
N PRO A 68 -17.98 -26.88 -3.43
CA PRO A 68 -18.09 -26.42 -4.81
C PRO A 68 -18.16 -24.88 -4.89
N VAL A 69 -17.48 -24.30 -5.88
CA VAL A 69 -17.45 -22.83 -6.06
C VAL A 69 -18.84 -22.26 -6.28
N MET A 70 -19.72 -22.99 -6.99
CA MET A 70 -21.11 -22.58 -7.20
C MET A 70 -21.88 -22.49 -5.89
N ASP A 71 -21.75 -23.46 -4.97
CA ASP A 71 -22.48 -23.44 -3.70
C ASP A 71 -22.09 -22.22 -2.86
N ARG A 72 -20.79 -21.90 -2.80
CA ARG A 72 -20.29 -20.68 -2.14
C ARG A 72 -20.73 -19.41 -2.86
N TRP A 73 -20.76 -19.41 -4.20
CA TRP A 73 -21.24 -18.29 -4.99
C TRP A 73 -22.71 -17.97 -4.68
N LEU A 74 -23.58 -18.99 -4.65
CA LEU A 74 -25.00 -18.82 -4.38
C LEU A 74 -25.29 -18.15 -3.04
N ASP A 75 -24.41 -18.37 -2.04
CA ASP A 75 -24.50 -17.77 -0.72
C ASP A 75 -24.11 -16.28 -0.72
N VAL A 76 -23.07 -15.89 -1.46
CA VAL A 76 -22.60 -14.49 -1.52
C VAL A 76 -23.27 -13.64 -2.59
N GLU A 77 -23.83 -14.23 -3.64
CA GLU A 77 -24.36 -13.53 -4.81
C GLU A 77 -25.25 -12.33 -4.48
N PRO A 78 -26.23 -12.41 -3.55
CA PRO A 78 -27.08 -11.26 -3.22
C PRO A 78 -26.29 -10.05 -2.70
N TYR A 79 -25.19 -10.27 -1.98
CA TYR A 79 -24.32 -9.24 -1.43
C TYR A 79 -23.29 -8.78 -2.45
N TRP A 80 -22.79 -9.70 -3.26
CA TRP A 80 -21.91 -9.39 -4.40
C TRP A 80 -22.57 -8.40 -5.35
N GLU A 81 -23.84 -8.62 -5.72
CA GLU A 81 -24.55 -7.70 -6.63
C GLU A 81 -24.77 -6.30 -6.02
N LEU A 82 -24.90 -6.20 -4.69
CA LEU A 82 -24.99 -4.90 -4.01
C LEU A 82 -23.66 -4.16 -4.01
N ALA A 83 -22.54 -4.90 -3.91
CA ALA A 83 -21.19 -4.34 -3.86
C ALA A 83 -20.51 -4.22 -5.25
N ARG A 84 -21.04 -4.84 -6.31
CA ARG A 84 -20.37 -4.94 -7.62
C ARG A 84 -19.91 -3.61 -8.20
N TYR A 85 -20.68 -2.54 -7.98
CA TYR A 85 -20.39 -1.23 -8.57
C TYR A 85 -19.42 -0.38 -7.74
N THR A 86 -19.01 -0.84 -6.56
CA THR A 86 -17.91 -0.21 -5.81
C THR A 86 -16.60 -0.32 -6.59
N GLY A 87 -15.58 0.43 -6.18
CA GLY A 87 -14.29 0.36 -6.87
C GLY A 87 -13.66 -1.04 -6.77
N TYR A 88 -13.81 -1.74 -5.65
CA TYR A 88 -13.34 -3.11 -5.48
C TYR A 88 -14.09 -4.11 -6.37
N GLY A 89 -15.42 -4.08 -6.40
CA GLY A 89 -16.20 -4.99 -7.25
C GLY A 89 -15.87 -4.82 -8.74
N ARG A 90 -15.73 -3.56 -9.17
CA ARG A 90 -15.31 -3.24 -10.55
C ARG A 90 -13.90 -3.70 -10.86
N SER A 91 -12.96 -3.58 -9.91
CA SER A 91 -11.59 -4.05 -10.07
C SER A 91 -11.56 -5.54 -10.38
N LEU A 92 -12.32 -6.35 -9.64
CA LEU A 92 -12.37 -7.80 -9.81
C LEU A 92 -12.97 -8.21 -11.15
N ASP A 93 -14.04 -7.54 -11.61
CA ASP A 93 -14.60 -7.76 -12.95
C ASP A 93 -13.59 -7.39 -14.05
N TYR A 94 -12.83 -6.29 -13.89
CA TYR A 94 -11.75 -5.96 -14.82
C TYR A 94 -10.62 -6.98 -14.82
N SER A 95 -10.19 -7.46 -13.64
CA SER A 95 -9.19 -8.53 -13.55
C SER A 95 -9.66 -9.80 -14.27
N ALA A 96 -10.90 -10.22 -14.04
CA ALA A 96 -11.47 -11.38 -14.72
C ALA A 96 -11.52 -11.20 -16.25
N LYS A 97 -11.87 -10.00 -16.72
CA LYS A 97 -11.90 -9.68 -18.14
C LYS A 97 -10.52 -9.71 -18.78
N LEU A 98 -9.56 -9.05 -18.16
CA LEU A 98 -8.20 -8.91 -18.68
C LEU A 98 -7.42 -10.23 -18.67
N LEU A 99 -7.65 -11.07 -17.65
CA LEU A 99 -6.89 -12.30 -17.46
C LEU A 99 -7.58 -13.51 -18.08
N TYR A 100 -8.91 -13.57 -18.04
CA TYR A 100 -9.69 -14.77 -18.37
C TYR A 100 -10.71 -14.54 -19.49
N GLY A 101 -10.85 -13.31 -19.99
CA GLY A 101 -11.85 -12.96 -21.01
C GLY A 101 -13.28 -13.04 -20.49
N ILE A 102 -13.47 -13.03 -19.16
CA ILE A 102 -14.77 -13.07 -18.51
C ILE A 102 -15.19 -11.63 -18.21
N ASP A 103 -16.21 -11.13 -18.92
CA ASP A 103 -16.64 -9.72 -18.78
C ASP A 103 -17.08 -9.35 -17.37
N GLN A 104 -17.62 -10.31 -16.62
CA GLN A 104 -18.18 -10.11 -15.29
C GLN A 104 -18.25 -11.46 -14.57
N ILE A 105 -17.88 -11.49 -13.28
CA ILE A 105 -18.05 -12.67 -12.43
C ILE A 105 -19.50 -12.71 -11.95
N ASN A 106 -20.27 -13.71 -12.32
CA ASN A 106 -21.66 -13.92 -11.91
C ASN A 106 -22.00 -15.42 -11.88
N ARG A 107 -23.22 -15.79 -11.50
CA ARG A 107 -23.66 -17.19 -11.47
C ARG A 107 -23.44 -17.96 -12.77
N ASN A 108 -23.50 -17.30 -13.92
CA ASN A 108 -23.33 -17.97 -15.22
C ASN A 108 -21.87 -18.13 -15.63
N THR A 109 -20.94 -17.48 -14.94
CA THR A 109 -19.53 -17.38 -15.34
C THR A 109 -18.57 -17.82 -14.24
N ILE A 110 -19.02 -17.97 -12.99
CA ILE A 110 -18.15 -18.28 -11.85
C ILE A 110 -17.40 -19.61 -12.02
N GLU A 111 -18.02 -20.63 -12.59
CA GLU A 111 -17.36 -21.93 -12.83
C GLU A 111 -16.28 -21.81 -13.92
N GLU A 112 -16.60 -21.19 -15.06
CA GLU A 112 -15.63 -20.96 -16.14
C GLU A 112 -14.47 -20.05 -15.68
N ALA A 113 -14.78 -18.98 -14.94
CA ALA A 113 -13.77 -18.10 -14.36
C ALA A 113 -12.85 -18.86 -13.40
N ASN A 114 -13.41 -19.74 -12.59
CA ASN A 114 -12.66 -20.56 -11.65
C ASN A 114 -11.74 -21.57 -12.36
N GLU A 115 -12.22 -22.22 -13.42
CA GLU A 115 -11.40 -23.13 -14.23
C GLU A 115 -10.20 -22.40 -14.84
N LYS A 116 -10.43 -21.25 -15.48
CA LYS A 116 -9.37 -20.43 -16.08
C LYS A 116 -8.39 -19.89 -15.04
N PHE A 117 -8.88 -19.54 -13.86
CA PHE A 117 -8.04 -19.15 -12.73
C PHE A 117 -7.11 -20.28 -12.30
N LEU A 118 -7.63 -21.50 -12.14
CA LEU A 118 -6.84 -22.67 -11.73
C LEU A 118 -5.82 -23.07 -12.80
N GLU A 119 -6.18 -22.97 -14.08
CA GLU A 119 -5.24 -23.16 -15.19
C GLU A 119 -4.09 -22.15 -15.12
N ALA A 120 -4.40 -20.88 -14.85
CA ALA A 120 -3.39 -19.83 -14.74
C ALA A 120 -2.50 -20.01 -13.49
N LEU A 121 -3.09 -20.36 -12.35
CA LEU A 121 -2.38 -20.67 -11.10
C LEU A 121 -1.33 -21.78 -11.28
N HIS A 122 -1.66 -22.83 -12.02
CA HIS A 122 -0.75 -23.96 -12.26
C HIS A 122 0.11 -23.82 -13.52
N GLY A 123 -0.06 -22.73 -14.28
CA GLY A 123 0.62 -22.51 -15.55
C GLY A 123 2.07 -22.01 -15.44
N GLY A 124 2.50 -21.51 -14.27
CA GLY A 124 3.89 -21.12 -13.99
C GLY A 124 4.38 -19.85 -14.69
N ASN A 125 3.49 -19.05 -15.29
CA ASN A 125 3.81 -17.80 -15.97
C ASN A 125 2.84 -16.67 -15.59
N HIS A 126 2.12 -16.83 -14.47
CA HIS A 126 1.01 -15.95 -14.14
C HIS A 126 1.49 -14.57 -13.70
N TYR A 127 2.59 -14.51 -12.92
CA TYR A 127 3.16 -13.23 -12.48
C TYR A 127 3.60 -12.37 -13.66
N LYS A 128 4.31 -12.96 -14.63
CA LYS A 128 4.73 -12.26 -15.84
C LYS A 128 3.52 -11.76 -16.65
N LYS A 129 2.51 -12.61 -16.82
CA LYS A 129 1.27 -12.24 -17.52
C LYS A 129 0.62 -11.02 -16.87
N VAL A 130 0.44 -11.06 -15.55
CA VAL A 130 -0.23 -9.99 -14.81
C VAL A 130 0.62 -8.73 -14.75
N LEU A 131 1.84 -8.80 -14.23
CA LEU A 131 2.68 -7.64 -13.96
C LEU A 131 3.22 -7.03 -15.26
N THR A 132 3.79 -7.85 -16.14
CA THR A 132 4.48 -7.36 -17.34
C THR A 132 3.54 -7.25 -18.53
N ASP A 133 2.87 -8.34 -18.90
CA ASP A 133 2.17 -8.38 -20.19
C ASP A 133 0.90 -7.52 -20.18
N VAL A 134 0.12 -7.58 -19.09
CA VAL A 134 -1.14 -6.84 -18.91
C VAL A 134 -0.92 -5.47 -18.27
N SER A 135 -0.23 -5.42 -17.12
CA SER A 135 -0.15 -4.21 -16.30
C SER A 135 0.99 -3.26 -16.69
N LYS A 136 1.97 -3.74 -17.47
CA LYS A 136 3.19 -3.02 -17.88
C LYS A 136 4.02 -2.49 -16.68
N ILE A 137 4.03 -3.21 -15.57
CA ILE A 137 4.82 -2.87 -14.38
C ILE A 137 6.27 -3.35 -14.61
N ALA A 138 7.23 -2.43 -14.55
CA ALA A 138 8.65 -2.77 -14.62
C ALA A 138 9.17 -3.32 -13.29
N VAL A 139 8.85 -2.61 -12.21
CA VAL A 139 9.21 -2.96 -10.83
C VAL A 139 8.09 -2.51 -9.90
N ASN A 140 7.99 -3.19 -8.76
CA ASN A 140 7.18 -2.75 -7.64
C ASN A 140 8.04 -2.44 -6.42
N VAL A 141 7.50 -1.64 -5.50
CA VAL A 141 8.04 -1.43 -4.15
C VAL A 141 7.22 -2.29 -3.19
N ARG A 142 7.71 -3.46 -2.84
CA ARG A 142 7.01 -4.37 -1.94
C ARG A 142 7.22 -3.98 -0.48
N GLU A 143 6.19 -4.07 0.35
CA GLU A 143 6.41 -3.98 1.80
C GLU A 143 7.23 -5.19 2.31
N VAL A 144 8.22 -4.92 3.15
CA VAL A 144 8.97 -5.95 3.88
C VAL A 144 9.07 -5.58 5.36
N ILE A 145 9.10 -6.60 6.20
CA ILE A 145 9.41 -6.46 7.62
C ILE A 145 10.80 -7.03 7.93
N MET A 146 11.27 -6.86 9.18
CA MET A 146 12.59 -7.31 9.61
C MET A 146 12.86 -8.80 9.31
N SER A 147 11.86 -9.68 9.46
CA SER A 147 12.03 -11.12 9.16
C SER A 147 12.31 -11.39 7.69
N ASP A 148 11.76 -10.58 6.78
CA ASP A 148 11.87 -10.78 5.34
C ASP A 148 13.25 -10.39 4.81
N LEU A 149 14.02 -9.59 5.56
CA LEU A 149 15.38 -9.19 5.20
C LEU A 149 16.37 -10.37 5.14
N TYR A 150 15.95 -11.54 5.62
CA TYR A 150 16.75 -12.76 5.64
C TYR A 150 16.33 -13.76 4.55
N ASP A 151 15.28 -13.46 3.78
CA ASP A 151 14.82 -14.28 2.68
C ASP A 151 15.61 -14.01 1.39
N ASP A 152 15.70 -15.02 0.51
CA ASP A 152 16.28 -14.88 -0.83
C ASP A 152 15.27 -14.16 -1.75
N ILE A 153 15.29 -12.83 -1.70
CA ILE A 153 14.44 -11.96 -2.53
C ILE A 153 15.03 -11.89 -3.94
N ASP A 154 14.24 -12.22 -4.96
CA ASP A 154 14.61 -12.00 -6.36
C ASP A 154 14.56 -10.49 -6.67
N THR A 155 15.68 -9.82 -6.43
CA THR A 155 15.85 -8.36 -6.57
C THR A 155 15.82 -7.87 -8.03
N ARG A 156 15.68 -8.77 -9.03
CA ARG A 156 15.65 -8.38 -10.45
C ARG A 156 14.40 -7.56 -10.82
N TYR A 157 13.32 -7.65 -10.03
CA TYR A 157 12.04 -7.00 -10.33
C TYR A 157 11.36 -6.32 -9.13
N VAL A 158 12.00 -6.33 -7.95
CA VAL A 158 11.39 -5.90 -6.70
C VAL A 158 12.35 -4.98 -5.96
N ASN A 159 11.87 -3.77 -5.68
CA ASN A 159 12.39 -2.92 -4.63
C ASN A 159 11.48 -3.09 -3.41
N CYS A 160 11.90 -2.66 -2.23
CA CYS A 160 11.09 -2.82 -1.04
C CYS A 160 11.05 -1.56 -0.16
N ALA A 161 9.93 -1.38 0.54
CA ALA A 161 9.78 -0.43 1.63
C ALA A 161 9.83 -1.20 2.95
N LEU A 162 10.77 -0.83 3.83
CA LEU A 162 10.94 -1.48 5.12
C LEU A 162 9.96 -0.91 6.15
N ARG A 163 9.00 -1.74 6.58
CA ARG A 163 8.06 -1.41 7.65
C ARG A 163 8.67 -1.74 9.01
N LEU A 164 8.70 -0.74 9.90
CA LEU A 164 9.33 -0.84 11.23
C LEU A 164 8.35 -0.61 12.38
N ASP A 165 7.05 -0.80 12.15
CA ASP A 165 6.03 -0.62 13.19
C ASP A 165 6.26 -1.51 14.41
N ASN A 166 6.84 -2.71 14.26
CA ASN A 166 7.22 -3.56 15.39
C ASN A 166 8.23 -2.90 16.35
N PHE A 167 9.06 -1.96 15.86
CA PHE A 167 9.96 -1.18 16.71
C PHE A 167 9.23 -0.06 17.47
N MET A 168 8.07 0.38 16.99
CA MET A 168 7.21 1.37 17.65
C MET A 168 6.19 0.70 18.59
N TYR A 169 5.71 -0.49 18.23
CA TYR A 169 4.69 -1.24 18.95
C TYR A 169 5.11 -2.71 19.16
N PRO A 170 6.16 -2.98 19.97
CA PRO A 170 6.42 -4.37 20.36
C PRO A 170 5.19 -4.92 21.10
N LYS A 171 4.66 -6.04 20.62
CA LYS A 171 3.42 -6.67 21.09
C LYS A 171 3.67 -7.69 22.19
N GLY A 172 4.89 -8.20 22.36
CA GLY A 172 5.22 -9.12 23.45
C GLY A 172 6.68 -9.55 23.49
N GLY A 173 7.01 -10.48 24.40
CA GLY A 173 8.37 -10.98 24.61
C GLY A 173 9.01 -11.58 23.36
N ASN A 174 8.21 -12.24 22.51
CA ASN A 174 8.67 -12.78 21.23
C ASN A 174 9.22 -11.72 20.28
N ASP A 175 8.70 -10.49 20.27
CA ASP A 175 9.23 -9.42 19.42
C ASP A 175 10.61 -8.97 19.91
N LEU A 176 10.81 -8.88 21.23
CA LEU A 176 12.12 -8.60 21.80
C LEU A 176 13.09 -9.72 21.43
N ILE A 177 12.71 -10.98 21.62
CA ILE A 177 13.56 -12.14 21.29
C ILE A 177 13.90 -12.14 19.79
N ALA A 178 12.95 -11.83 18.91
CA ALA A 178 13.20 -11.74 17.48
C ALA A 178 14.24 -10.66 17.15
N VAL A 179 14.13 -9.48 17.76
CA VAL A 179 15.11 -8.38 17.60
C VAL A 179 16.48 -8.77 18.15
N GLU A 180 16.55 -9.40 19.32
CA GLU A 180 17.81 -9.89 19.91
C GLU A 180 18.48 -10.92 19.01
N ASN A 181 17.73 -11.88 18.48
CA ASN A 181 18.26 -12.91 17.59
C ASN A 181 18.74 -12.31 16.26
N ALA A 182 18.01 -11.32 15.74
CA ALA A 182 18.33 -10.66 14.47
C ALA A 182 19.61 -9.82 14.55
N THR A 183 19.86 -9.19 15.70
CA THR A 183 20.92 -8.17 15.87
C THR A 183 22.09 -8.62 16.74
N GLY A 184 21.90 -9.66 17.57
CA GLY A 184 22.86 -10.08 18.60
C GLY A 184 22.91 -9.16 19.83
N ILE A 185 22.09 -8.11 19.87
CA ILE A 185 22.07 -7.12 20.97
C ILE A 185 21.09 -7.60 22.03
N ARG A 186 21.53 -7.66 23.29
CA ARG A 186 20.68 -7.98 24.43
C ARG A 186 19.87 -6.73 24.83
N ILE A 187 18.55 -6.79 24.76
CA ILE A 187 17.68 -5.69 25.13
C ILE A 187 17.46 -5.69 26.65
N THR A 188 17.99 -4.66 27.32
CA THR A 188 17.84 -4.41 28.76
C THR A 188 17.42 -2.99 29.10
N CYS A 189 17.55 -2.05 28.16
CA CYS A 189 17.10 -0.66 28.28
C CYS A 189 16.70 -0.08 26.92
N LEU A 190 16.16 1.15 26.92
CA LEU A 190 15.77 1.82 25.68
C LEU A 190 16.97 2.04 24.74
N SER A 191 18.16 2.31 25.27
CA SER A 191 19.36 2.49 24.44
C SER A 191 19.69 1.25 23.61
N ASP A 192 19.58 0.05 24.20
CA ASP A 192 19.79 -1.22 23.50
C ASP A 192 18.76 -1.42 22.38
N TRP A 193 17.50 -1.00 22.61
CA TRP A 193 16.44 -1.05 21.61
C TRP A 193 16.71 -0.13 20.43
N LEU A 194 17.18 1.09 20.69
CA LEU A 194 17.56 2.04 19.64
C LEU A 194 18.77 1.54 18.84
N GLU A 195 19.77 0.97 19.51
CA GLU A 195 20.94 0.37 18.87
C GLU A 195 20.54 -0.82 17.98
N ALA A 196 19.65 -1.68 18.46
CA ALA A 196 19.11 -2.78 17.67
C ALA A 196 18.31 -2.31 16.46
N CYS A 197 17.49 -1.27 16.62
CA CYS A 197 16.76 -0.65 15.50
C CYS A 197 17.72 -0.07 14.45
N GLU A 198 18.76 0.64 14.88
CA GLU A 198 19.79 1.17 13.97
C GLU A 198 20.55 0.04 13.27
N CYS A 199 20.90 -1.05 13.96
CA CYS A 199 21.54 -2.22 13.36
C CYS A 199 20.69 -2.84 12.23
N VAL A 200 19.37 -2.97 12.44
CA VAL A 200 18.45 -3.45 11.39
C VAL A 200 18.38 -2.48 10.22
N LEU A 201 18.30 -1.17 10.49
CA LEU A 201 18.28 -0.13 9.47
C LEU A 201 19.56 -0.14 8.63
N GLU A 202 20.74 -0.12 9.25
CA GLU A 202 22.02 -0.14 8.53
C GLU A 202 22.12 -1.39 7.66
N LYS A 203 21.80 -2.57 8.22
CA LYS A 203 21.82 -3.83 7.46
C LYS A 203 20.86 -3.83 6.28
N ALA A 204 19.65 -3.30 6.45
CA ALA A 204 18.66 -3.24 5.37
C ALA A 204 19.14 -2.35 4.21
N PHE A 205 19.71 -1.19 4.53
CA PHE A 205 20.14 -0.19 3.55
C PHE A 205 21.59 -0.37 3.05
N GLU A 206 22.31 -1.40 3.50
CA GLU A 206 23.49 -1.93 2.80
C GLU A 206 23.12 -2.50 1.42
N THR A 207 21.85 -2.86 1.23
CA THR A 207 21.32 -3.39 -0.02
C THR A 207 20.78 -2.27 -0.91
N ASP A 208 20.84 -2.47 -2.23
CA ASP A 208 20.31 -1.50 -3.21
C ASP A 208 18.79 -1.64 -3.45
N TYR A 209 18.12 -2.66 -2.88
CA TYR A 209 16.70 -2.94 -3.12
C TYR A 209 15.77 -2.38 -2.04
N ILE A 210 16.25 -2.07 -0.83
CA ILE A 210 15.45 -1.32 0.16
C ILE A 210 15.52 0.17 -0.20
N VAL A 211 14.38 0.77 -0.55
CA VAL A 211 14.32 2.12 -1.14
C VAL A 211 13.51 3.13 -0.33
N ALA A 212 12.79 2.68 0.69
CA ALA A 212 11.97 3.52 1.55
C ALA A 212 11.79 2.91 2.94
N LEU A 213 11.41 3.75 3.90
CA LEU A 213 10.77 3.31 5.14
C LEU A 213 9.25 3.34 4.97
N LYS A 214 8.54 2.54 5.77
CA LYS A 214 7.08 2.46 5.79
C LYS A 214 6.54 2.38 7.20
N THR A 215 5.36 2.96 7.40
CA THR A 215 4.58 2.82 8.64
C THR A 215 3.08 2.71 8.33
N GLU A 216 2.42 1.84 9.10
CA GLU A 216 0.97 1.66 9.17
C GLU A 216 0.40 2.15 10.51
N ALA A 217 1.11 3.01 11.24
CA ALA A 217 0.74 3.51 12.57
C ALA A 217 -0.72 4.00 12.71
N ALA A 218 -1.34 4.46 11.61
CA ALA A 218 -2.72 4.92 11.55
C ALA A 218 -3.77 3.84 11.89
N TYR A 219 -3.43 2.55 11.84
CA TYR A 219 -4.33 1.49 12.33
C TYR A 219 -4.40 1.43 13.85
N GLU A 220 -3.32 1.83 14.54
CA GLU A 220 -3.18 1.65 15.98
C GLU A 220 -3.41 2.97 16.74
N ARG A 221 -3.10 4.13 16.14
CA ARG A 221 -3.16 5.44 16.81
C ARG A 221 -3.24 6.64 15.85
N PRO A 222 -3.61 7.84 16.36
CA PRO A 222 -3.46 9.08 15.61
C PRO A 222 -2.01 9.34 15.18
N LEU A 223 -1.84 9.80 13.94
CA LEU A 223 -0.55 10.13 13.31
C LEU A 223 0.14 11.41 13.84
N PHE A 224 -0.30 11.93 14.98
CA PHE A 224 0.39 13.03 15.66
C PHE A 224 1.39 12.48 16.68
N PHE A 225 2.67 12.67 16.42
CA PHE A 225 3.78 12.21 17.28
C PHE A 225 4.38 13.41 17.99
N ASP A 226 4.30 13.46 19.32
CA ASP A 226 4.78 14.64 20.07
C ASP A 226 6.31 14.64 20.21
N THR A 227 6.90 15.82 20.41
CA THR A 227 8.32 15.90 20.77
C THR A 227 8.49 15.52 22.23
N VAL A 228 9.09 14.36 22.47
CA VAL A 228 9.29 13.81 23.81
C VAL A 228 10.77 13.63 24.13
N THR A 229 11.11 13.69 25.42
CA THR A 229 12.47 13.47 25.87
C THR A 229 12.82 11.97 25.92
N PHE A 230 14.12 11.66 25.87
CA PHE A 230 14.59 10.28 26.05
C PHE A 230 14.12 9.67 27.37
N SER A 231 14.17 10.44 28.47
CA SER A 231 13.77 9.96 29.79
C SER A 231 12.28 9.62 29.87
N GLU A 232 11.43 10.39 29.20
CA GLU A 232 9.99 10.08 29.12
C GLU A 232 9.71 8.83 28.29
N ALA A 233 10.41 8.67 27.15
CA ALA A 233 10.31 7.48 26.32
C ALA A 233 10.85 6.24 27.05
N GLU A 234 11.93 6.39 27.82
CA GLU A 234 12.54 5.33 28.60
C GLU A 234 11.62 4.87 29.74
N ALA A 235 10.92 5.82 30.39
CA ALA A 235 9.92 5.49 31.39
C ALA A 235 8.79 4.63 30.80
N ASP A 236 8.27 4.98 29.61
CA ASP A 236 7.25 4.19 28.90
C ASP A 236 7.81 2.84 28.44
N PHE A 237 9.03 2.79 27.90
CA PHE A 237 9.68 1.56 27.44
C PHE A 237 9.89 0.58 28.59
N ASN A 238 10.36 1.03 29.74
CA ASN A 238 10.64 0.16 30.89
C ASN A 238 9.39 -0.56 31.42
N THR A 239 8.19 -0.10 31.09
CA THR A 239 6.94 -0.82 31.45
C THR A 239 6.90 -2.24 30.89
N ILE A 240 7.55 -2.53 29.75
CA ILE A 240 7.58 -3.88 29.15
C ILE A 240 8.28 -4.92 30.03
N PHE A 241 9.20 -4.48 30.90
CA PHE A 241 9.93 -5.37 31.82
C PHE A 241 9.22 -5.56 33.16
N HIS A 242 8.11 -4.85 33.39
CA HIS A 242 7.40 -4.82 34.67
C HIS A 242 6.02 -5.49 34.56
N VAL A 243 6.04 -6.78 34.25
CA VAL A 243 4.84 -7.64 34.30
C VAL A 243 4.78 -8.33 35.66
N GLY A 244 3.76 -8.02 36.47
CA GLY A 244 3.50 -8.72 37.74
C GLY A 244 4.58 -8.56 38.83
N GLY A 245 5.46 -7.55 38.75
CA GLY A 245 6.53 -7.32 39.72
C GLY A 245 7.77 -8.20 39.55
N GLN A 246 7.88 -8.94 38.44
CA GLN A 246 9.08 -9.70 38.07
C GLN A 246 9.66 -9.18 36.75
N TYR A 247 10.99 -9.26 36.60
CA TYR A 247 11.64 -9.04 35.30
C TYR A 247 11.29 -10.21 34.39
N CYS A 248 10.18 -10.09 33.66
CA CYS A 248 9.60 -11.21 32.92
C CYS A 248 9.60 -10.93 31.43
N ARG A 249 10.28 -11.78 30.67
CA ARG A 249 10.19 -11.88 29.20
C ARG A 249 9.06 -12.83 28.80
N ALA A 250 7.93 -12.69 29.48
CA ALA A 250 6.77 -13.50 29.15
C ALA A 250 6.27 -13.14 27.75
N ASP A 251 5.66 -14.11 27.08
CA ASP A 251 4.85 -13.91 25.88
C ASP A 251 3.52 -13.18 26.18
N GLU A 252 3.48 -12.41 27.28
CA GLU A 252 2.36 -11.55 27.61
C GLU A 252 2.35 -10.32 26.70
N VAL A 253 1.13 -9.82 26.44
CA VAL A 253 0.93 -8.69 25.54
C VAL A 253 1.46 -7.41 26.19
N TYR A 254 2.41 -6.75 25.52
CA TYR A 254 2.91 -5.45 25.92
C TYR A 254 2.00 -4.34 25.37
N CYS A 255 1.83 -3.29 26.17
CA CYS A 255 1.23 -2.04 25.73
C CYS A 255 2.21 -0.91 26.06
N VAL A 256 3.16 -0.66 25.15
CA VAL A 256 4.10 0.44 25.32
C VAL A 256 3.38 1.78 25.29
N GLY A 257 3.80 2.70 26.15
CA GLY A 257 3.17 4.01 26.26
C GLY A 257 3.38 4.90 25.02
N LYS A 258 2.49 5.89 24.87
CA LYS A 258 2.49 6.82 23.72
C LYS A 258 3.82 7.56 23.56
N LYS A 259 4.51 7.91 24.66
CA LYS A 259 5.75 8.69 24.57
C LYS A 259 6.88 7.86 23.99
N PHE A 260 6.95 6.57 24.29
CA PHE A 260 7.89 5.68 23.60
C PHE A 260 7.61 5.64 22.09
N GLN A 261 6.36 5.44 21.69
CA GLN A 261 5.97 5.39 20.27
C GLN A 261 6.29 6.71 19.54
N ASP A 262 6.01 7.85 20.18
CA ASP A 262 6.37 9.20 19.69
C ASP A 262 7.87 9.31 19.47
N TYR A 263 8.67 8.92 20.48
CA TYR A 263 10.12 8.96 20.38
C TYR A 263 10.65 8.10 19.25
N MET A 264 10.11 6.89 19.08
CA MET A 264 10.52 5.96 18.04
C MET A 264 10.22 6.51 16.64
N MET A 265 9.05 7.12 16.42
CA MET A 265 8.77 7.78 15.13
C MET A 265 9.77 8.91 14.85
N HIS A 266 10.05 9.75 15.85
CA HIS A 266 11.06 10.81 15.70
C HIS A 266 12.47 10.22 15.50
N PHE A 267 12.80 9.08 16.09
CA PHE A 267 14.08 8.38 15.86
C PHE A 267 14.20 7.90 14.41
N LEU A 268 13.19 7.23 13.87
CA LEU A 268 13.15 6.80 12.47
C LEU A 268 13.23 7.98 11.51
N CYS A 269 12.46 9.05 11.76
CA CYS A 269 12.51 10.26 10.94
C CYS A 269 13.88 10.94 10.97
N ARG A 270 14.57 11.00 12.13
CA ARG A 270 15.95 11.52 12.21
C ARG A 270 16.91 10.67 11.38
N TRP A 271 16.77 9.36 11.45
CA TRP A 271 17.62 8.44 10.68
C TRP A 271 17.41 8.63 9.18
N ALA A 272 16.15 8.70 8.73
CA ALA A 272 15.79 8.94 7.34
C ALA A 272 16.23 10.32 6.84
N ASN A 273 16.05 11.38 7.66
CA ASN A 273 16.42 12.76 7.30
C ASN A 273 17.91 12.88 6.99
N LYS A 274 18.78 12.23 7.77
CA LYS A 274 20.24 12.26 7.54
C LYS A 274 20.65 11.61 6.22
N ARG A 275 19.81 10.73 5.68
CA ARG A 275 20.12 9.87 4.53
C ARG A 275 19.24 10.16 3.30
N HIS A 276 18.34 11.15 3.40
CA HIS A 276 17.36 11.47 2.35
C HIS A 276 16.51 10.27 1.92
N ILE A 277 16.16 9.40 2.89
CA ILE A 277 15.35 8.21 2.62
C ILE A 277 13.87 8.59 2.62
N PRO A 278 13.10 8.22 1.57
CA PRO A 278 11.65 8.41 1.55
C PRO A 278 10.95 7.65 2.67
N PHE A 279 9.84 8.19 3.15
CA PHE A 279 9.02 7.56 4.19
C PHE A 279 7.57 7.48 3.72
N GLN A 280 7.13 6.28 3.40
CA GLN A 280 5.74 5.95 3.07
C GLN A 280 4.90 5.91 4.33
N ILE A 281 3.79 6.66 4.34
CA ILE A 281 2.90 6.74 5.49
C ILE A 281 1.47 6.40 5.05
N HIS A 282 0.90 5.38 5.68
CA HIS A 282 -0.51 5.03 5.51
C HIS A 282 -1.39 6.19 6.00
N THR A 283 -2.19 6.79 5.12
CA THR A 283 -3.16 7.84 5.48
C THR A 283 -4.50 7.59 4.80
N GLY A 284 -5.57 8.23 5.26
CA GLY A 284 -6.91 7.98 4.74
C GLY A 284 -7.45 6.60 5.11
N LEU A 285 -8.31 6.03 4.26
CA LEU A 285 -9.02 4.79 4.54
C LEU A 285 -8.05 3.70 5.00
N GLN A 286 -8.42 2.99 6.05
CA GLN A 286 -7.73 1.80 6.52
C GLN A 286 -8.46 0.55 6.01
N GLU A 287 -7.72 -0.49 5.67
CA GLU A 287 -8.26 -1.77 5.20
C GLU A 287 -9.04 -2.48 6.30
N GLY A 288 -10.08 -3.21 5.91
CA GLY A 288 -11.01 -3.85 6.83
C GLY A 288 -12.20 -2.97 7.21
N ASN A 289 -13.04 -3.48 8.11
CA ASN A 289 -14.22 -2.79 8.62
C ASN A 289 -13.96 -2.22 10.03
N ALA A 290 -14.71 -1.17 10.39
CA ALA A 290 -14.74 -0.57 11.73
C ALA A 290 -13.42 0.11 12.22
N ASN A 291 -12.61 0.63 11.30
CA ASN A 291 -11.44 1.45 11.63
C ASN A 291 -11.78 2.87 12.12
N ILE A 292 -10.86 3.48 12.87
CA ILE A 292 -10.97 4.89 13.30
C ILE A 292 -10.34 5.78 12.24
N ILE A 293 -11.17 6.31 11.33
CA ILE A 293 -10.71 7.10 10.18
C ILE A 293 -9.92 8.35 10.58
N SER A 294 -10.25 8.99 11.72
CA SER A 294 -9.52 10.18 12.16
C SER A 294 -8.07 9.92 12.56
N TYR A 295 -7.67 8.67 12.77
CA TYR A 295 -6.28 8.34 13.08
C TYR A 295 -5.36 8.57 11.90
N SER A 296 -5.89 8.42 10.68
CA SER A 296 -5.17 8.50 9.43
C SER A 296 -5.26 9.87 8.74
N ASP A 297 -5.72 10.91 9.46
CA ASP A 297 -5.77 12.28 8.95
C ASP A 297 -4.34 12.79 8.67
N PRO A 298 -3.99 13.12 7.41
CA PRO A 298 -2.63 13.52 7.04
C PRO A 298 -2.20 14.85 7.67
N THR A 299 -3.15 15.68 8.16
CA THR A 299 -2.81 16.94 8.84
C THR A 299 -2.11 16.73 10.18
N LEU A 300 -2.29 15.56 10.79
CA LEU A 300 -1.63 15.19 12.04
C LEU A 300 -0.12 15.03 11.90
N LEU A 301 0.39 14.85 10.68
CA LEU A 301 1.82 14.71 10.38
C LEU A 301 2.55 16.04 10.20
N THR A 302 1.84 17.18 10.29
CA THR A 302 2.39 18.52 10.01
C THR A 302 3.68 18.81 10.79
N ASN A 303 3.76 18.35 12.05
CA ASN A 303 4.96 18.57 12.87
C ASN A 303 6.18 17.80 12.34
N LEU A 304 5.99 16.58 11.85
CA LEU A 304 7.05 15.80 11.21
C LEU A 304 7.52 16.46 9.91
N PHE A 305 6.59 16.95 9.09
CA PHE A 305 6.92 17.65 7.84
C PHE A 305 7.78 18.89 8.09
N MET A 306 7.45 19.66 9.13
CA MET A 306 8.18 20.87 9.52
C MET A 306 9.58 20.57 10.08
N GLN A 307 9.70 19.48 10.85
CA GLN A 307 10.92 19.13 11.58
C GLN A 307 11.94 18.39 10.71
N TYR A 308 11.50 17.53 9.79
CA TYR A 308 12.33 16.64 9.00
C TYR A 308 12.28 16.98 7.51
N LYS A 309 12.90 18.12 7.16
CA LYS A 309 12.79 18.72 5.83
C LYS A 309 13.47 17.93 4.72
N ASP A 310 14.38 17.03 5.07
CA ASP A 310 15.14 16.21 4.12
C ASP A 310 14.54 14.81 3.92
N VAL A 311 13.47 14.48 4.66
CA VAL A 311 12.65 13.28 4.42
C VAL A 311 11.59 13.60 3.38
N ASN A 312 11.57 12.85 2.28
CA ASN A 312 10.44 12.88 1.35
C ASN A 312 9.31 12.02 1.91
N PHE A 313 8.29 12.66 2.48
CA PHE A 313 7.10 11.98 3.00
C PHE A 313 6.16 11.64 1.86
N ASP A 314 5.94 10.34 1.65
CA ASP A 314 5.09 9.79 0.62
C ASP A 314 3.74 9.40 1.21
N ILE A 315 2.71 10.23 0.95
CA ILE A 315 1.43 10.18 1.65
C ILE A 315 0.41 9.41 0.83
N PHE A 316 0.01 8.27 1.35
CA PHE A 316 -0.72 7.25 0.62
C PHE A 316 -2.22 7.53 0.44
N HIS A 317 -2.80 6.80 -0.50
CA HIS A 317 -4.25 6.58 -0.66
C HIS A 317 -5.03 7.86 -0.89
N ILE A 318 -4.40 8.85 -1.54
CA ILE A 318 -4.93 10.21 -1.72
C ILE A 318 -5.38 10.88 -0.40
N GLY A 319 -5.00 10.31 0.75
CA GLY A 319 -5.55 10.64 2.05
C GLY A 319 -7.06 10.38 2.18
N TYR A 320 -7.73 9.58 1.35
CA TYR A 320 -9.21 9.46 1.32
C TYR A 320 -9.84 9.32 2.73
N PRO A 321 -10.77 10.20 3.20
CA PRO A 321 -11.48 11.26 2.48
C PRO A 321 -10.92 12.69 2.72
N TYR A 322 -9.62 12.82 3.00
CA TYR A 322 -8.88 14.04 3.30
C TYR A 322 -8.18 14.65 2.07
N GLN A 323 -8.65 14.41 0.85
CA GLN A 323 -7.94 14.80 -0.38
C GLN A 323 -7.64 16.29 -0.48
N HIS A 324 -8.57 17.13 -0.01
CA HIS A 324 -8.40 18.59 -0.03
C HIS A 324 -7.34 19.07 0.98
N THR A 325 -7.26 18.47 2.16
CA THR A 325 -6.22 18.83 3.13
C THR A 325 -4.86 18.30 2.66
N LEU A 326 -4.81 17.11 2.07
CA LEU A 326 -3.60 16.59 1.43
C LEU A 326 -3.12 17.49 0.29
N SER A 327 -4.03 18.02 -0.54
CA SER A 327 -3.69 19.01 -1.58
C SER A 327 -2.98 20.24 -0.98
N ALA A 328 -3.54 20.80 0.09
CA ALA A 328 -2.95 21.94 0.78
C ALA A 328 -1.57 21.60 1.37
N LEU A 329 -1.42 20.43 2.01
CA LEU A 329 -0.14 19.97 2.57
C LEU A 329 0.93 19.83 1.48
N ALA A 330 0.62 19.16 0.37
CA ALA A 330 1.54 19.00 -0.75
C ALA A 330 1.87 20.34 -1.43
N LYS A 331 0.99 21.34 -1.36
CA LYS A 331 1.25 22.68 -1.87
C LYS A 331 2.21 23.48 -0.98
N VAL A 332 2.10 23.36 0.34
CA VAL A 332 2.84 24.22 1.28
C VAL A 332 4.16 23.60 1.77
N PHE A 333 4.29 22.26 1.75
CA PHE A 333 5.50 21.57 2.19
C PHE A 333 6.30 21.03 1.00
N PRO A 334 7.57 21.44 0.79
CA PRO A 334 8.39 20.92 -0.31
C PRO A 334 8.57 19.39 -0.29
N ASN A 335 8.56 18.81 0.90
CA ASN A 335 8.90 17.42 1.19
C ASN A 335 7.68 16.48 1.36
N VAL A 336 6.48 16.92 0.98
CA VAL A 336 5.24 16.10 1.04
C VAL A 336 4.79 15.69 -0.36
N TYR A 337 4.77 14.41 -0.65
CA TYR A 337 4.38 13.82 -1.93
C TYR A 337 3.03 13.12 -1.78
N ILE A 338 2.26 13.11 -2.86
CA ILE A 338 0.96 12.46 -2.94
C ILE A 338 1.13 11.15 -3.69
N ASP A 339 0.72 10.05 -3.06
CA ASP A 339 0.64 8.76 -3.71
C ASP A 339 -0.83 8.32 -3.89
N MET A 340 -1.16 7.92 -5.13
CA MET A 340 -2.46 7.37 -5.48
C MET A 340 -2.53 5.83 -5.31
N CYS A 341 -1.54 5.23 -4.64
CA CYS A 341 -1.54 3.86 -4.14
C CYS A 341 -2.90 3.48 -3.55
N TRP A 342 -3.46 2.32 -3.93
CA TRP A 342 -4.81 1.81 -3.58
C TRP A 342 -6.02 2.65 -4.05
N ALA A 343 -5.85 3.95 -4.24
CA ALA A 343 -6.94 4.92 -4.29
C ALA A 343 -7.93 4.68 -5.42
N HIS A 344 -7.47 4.18 -6.58
CA HIS A 344 -8.31 4.02 -7.76
C HIS A 344 -9.40 2.99 -7.59
N ILE A 345 -9.23 2.05 -6.66
CA ILE A 345 -10.24 1.04 -6.31
C ILE A 345 -10.96 1.35 -5.00
N ILE A 346 -10.46 2.28 -4.18
CA ILE A 346 -11.26 2.90 -3.11
C ILE A 346 -12.40 3.71 -3.75
N SER A 347 -12.05 4.67 -4.59
CA SER A 347 -13.03 5.52 -5.29
C SER A 347 -12.43 6.09 -6.58
N PRO A 348 -12.78 5.51 -7.75
CA PRO A 348 -12.35 6.03 -9.05
C PRO A 348 -12.75 7.50 -9.25
N THR A 349 -13.94 7.87 -8.76
CA THR A 349 -14.44 9.24 -8.86
C THR A 349 -13.62 10.19 -8.01
N ALA A 350 -13.26 9.81 -6.78
CA ALA A 350 -12.41 10.64 -5.94
C ALA A 350 -11.03 10.84 -6.58
N CYS A 351 -10.46 9.80 -7.20
CA CYS A 351 -9.19 9.90 -7.93
C CYS A 351 -9.26 10.90 -9.09
N VAL A 352 -10.31 10.82 -9.92
CA VAL A 352 -10.50 11.78 -11.03
C VAL A 352 -10.65 13.20 -10.50
N ASN A 353 -11.52 13.42 -9.51
CA ASN A 353 -11.78 14.75 -8.97
C ASN A 353 -10.52 15.35 -8.31
N SER A 354 -9.79 14.54 -7.53
CA SER A 354 -8.58 14.99 -6.84
C SER A 354 -7.50 15.37 -7.84
N LEU A 355 -7.29 14.57 -8.90
CA LEU A 355 -6.28 14.90 -9.90
C LEU A 355 -6.64 16.12 -10.74
N VAL A 356 -7.92 16.33 -11.04
CA VAL A 356 -8.40 17.56 -11.68
C VAL A 356 -8.07 18.77 -10.81
N GLU A 357 -8.29 18.71 -9.49
CA GLU A 357 -7.90 19.78 -8.57
C GLU A 357 -6.37 19.95 -8.50
N TRP A 358 -5.64 18.86 -8.33
CA TRP A 358 -4.18 18.90 -8.14
C TRP A 358 -3.42 19.40 -9.35
N ALA A 359 -3.92 19.17 -10.57
CA ALA A 359 -3.33 19.73 -11.78
C ALA A 359 -3.29 21.28 -11.76
N ASP A 360 -4.15 21.94 -10.97
CA ASP A 360 -4.15 23.39 -10.78
C ASP A 360 -3.45 23.82 -9.47
N SER A 361 -3.50 22.98 -8.43
CA SER A 361 -3.13 23.38 -7.07
C SER A 361 -1.76 22.89 -6.60
N VAL A 362 -1.29 21.75 -7.10
CA VAL A 362 -0.06 21.06 -6.64
C VAL A 362 0.97 20.98 -7.79
N PRO A 363 2.27 21.21 -7.53
CA PRO A 363 3.29 20.95 -8.53
C PRO A 363 3.26 19.49 -8.99
N LEU A 364 3.16 19.27 -10.31
CA LEU A 364 2.99 17.93 -10.89
C LEU A 364 4.12 16.95 -10.54
N ASN A 365 5.28 17.46 -10.11
CA ASN A 365 6.42 16.64 -9.71
C ASN A 365 6.30 16.00 -8.32
N LYS A 366 5.09 16.01 -7.74
CA LYS A 366 4.79 15.56 -6.38
C LYS A 366 3.67 14.52 -6.34
N ILE A 367 3.29 13.97 -7.49
CA ILE A 367 2.14 13.07 -7.62
C ILE A 367 2.61 11.76 -8.26
N ASN A 368 2.45 10.66 -7.54
CA ASN A 368 2.62 9.31 -8.04
C ASN A 368 1.26 8.73 -8.42
N ALA A 369 1.13 8.20 -9.65
CA ALA A 369 -0.16 7.80 -10.18
C ALA A 369 -0.64 6.42 -9.68
N PHE A 370 0.23 5.54 -9.21
CA PHE A 370 -0.17 4.15 -8.94
C PHE A 370 0.75 3.41 -7.97
N GLY A 371 0.11 2.76 -7.01
CA GLY A 371 0.62 1.64 -6.24
C GLY A 371 -0.51 0.61 -6.08
N GLY A 372 -0.25 -0.66 -6.32
CA GLY A 372 -1.29 -1.68 -6.38
C GLY A 372 -1.91 -2.00 -5.03
N ASP A 373 -1.07 -2.07 -3.99
CA ASP A 373 -1.45 -2.32 -2.59
C ASP A 373 -2.22 -3.63 -2.38
N TYR A 374 -2.02 -4.65 -3.23
CA TYR A 374 -2.75 -5.92 -3.13
C TYR A 374 -1.94 -7.02 -2.45
N CYS A 375 -2.66 -7.92 -1.77
CA CYS A 375 -2.08 -9.17 -1.24
C CYS A 375 -2.15 -10.36 -2.22
N PHE A 376 -2.75 -10.17 -3.41
CA PHE A 376 -2.88 -11.23 -4.42
C PHE A 376 -2.72 -10.68 -5.84
N ILE A 377 -2.24 -11.53 -6.73
CA ILE A 377 -1.72 -11.10 -8.03
C ILE A 377 -2.82 -10.66 -9.01
N ASP A 378 -3.97 -11.34 -9.08
CA ASP A 378 -5.02 -11.00 -10.06
C ASP A 378 -5.54 -9.56 -9.91
N GLY A 379 -5.67 -9.10 -8.66
CA GLY A 379 -6.19 -7.78 -8.32
C GLY A 379 -5.40 -6.63 -8.94
N VAL A 380 -4.08 -6.83 -9.13
CA VAL A 380 -3.17 -5.85 -9.73
C VAL A 380 -3.66 -5.41 -11.12
N SER A 381 -4.07 -6.36 -11.96
CA SER A 381 -4.48 -6.06 -13.35
C SER A 381 -5.71 -5.15 -13.45
N GLY A 382 -6.75 -5.43 -12.67
CA GLY A 382 -7.98 -4.63 -12.63
C GLY A 382 -7.75 -3.25 -12.05
N HIS A 383 -6.99 -3.17 -10.96
CA HIS A 383 -6.67 -1.89 -10.32
C HIS A 383 -5.79 -1.01 -11.20
N GLN A 384 -4.74 -1.58 -11.80
CA GLN A 384 -3.87 -0.87 -12.74
C GLN A 384 -4.67 -0.32 -13.93
N HIS A 385 -5.55 -1.14 -14.50
CA HIS A 385 -6.44 -0.71 -15.57
C HIS A 385 -7.32 0.48 -15.15
N MET A 386 -7.92 0.41 -13.97
CA MET A 386 -8.72 1.50 -13.41
C MET A 386 -7.90 2.76 -13.15
N ALA A 387 -6.64 2.63 -12.71
CA ALA A 387 -5.73 3.75 -12.56
C ALA A 387 -5.51 4.48 -13.89
N ARG A 388 -5.20 3.75 -14.97
CA ARG A 388 -5.05 4.36 -16.30
C ARG A 388 -6.32 5.06 -16.76
N MET A 389 -7.49 4.50 -16.49
CA MET A 389 -8.77 5.15 -16.79
C MET A 389 -8.94 6.45 -16.00
N SER A 390 -8.67 6.43 -14.69
CA SER A 390 -8.80 7.61 -13.82
C SER A 390 -7.87 8.75 -14.22
N ILE A 391 -6.58 8.45 -14.43
CA ILE A 391 -5.59 9.44 -14.88
C ILE A 391 -5.98 10.02 -16.24
N SER A 392 -6.36 9.16 -17.21
CA SER A 392 -6.77 9.61 -18.55
C SER A 392 -7.99 10.51 -18.52
N ARG A 393 -8.99 10.20 -17.66
CA ARG A 393 -10.20 11.02 -17.51
C ARG A 393 -9.89 12.41 -16.95
N ALA A 394 -9.10 12.48 -15.88
CA ALA A 394 -8.74 13.74 -15.26
C ALA A 394 -7.93 14.64 -16.21
N LEU A 395 -6.94 14.07 -16.90
CA LEU A 395 -6.15 14.82 -17.88
C LEU A 395 -6.98 15.24 -19.09
N ALA A 396 -7.92 14.42 -19.57
CA ALA A 396 -8.83 14.79 -20.64
C ALA A 396 -9.75 15.97 -20.27
N ILE A 397 -10.18 16.07 -19.00
CA ILE A 397 -10.91 17.23 -18.49
C ILE A 397 -10.04 18.49 -18.61
N LYS A 398 -8.77 18.43 -18.21
CA LYS A 398 -7.83 19.56 -18.31
C LYS A 398 -7.51 19.98 -19.75
N VAL A 399 -7.47 19.03 -20.67
CA VAL A 399 -7.36 19.33 -22.11
C VAL A 399 -8.61 20.03 -22.63
N GLU A 400 -9.79 19.60 -22.19
CA GLU A 400 -11.07 20.24 -22.58
C GLU A 400 -11.20 21.66 -22.04
N GLU A 401 -10.67 21.92 -20.84
CA GLU A 401 -10.56 23.25 -20.23
C GLU A 401 -9.50 24.15 -20.89
N GLY A 402 -8.63 23.58 -21.73
CA GLY A 402 -7.57 24.30 -22.43
C GLY A 402 -6.34 24.60 -21.58
N LEU A 403 -6.15 23.91 -20.45
CA LEU A 403 -4.97 24.06 -19.59
C LEU A 403 -3.69 23.61 -20.32
N PHE A 404 -3.78 22.52 -21.07
CA PHE A 404 -2.73 21.98 -21.93
C PHE A 404 -3.32 21.12 -23.05
N ASP A 405 -2.51 20.70 -24.02
CA ASP A 405 -2.95 19.84 -25.12
C ASP A 405 -2.81 18.33 -24.81
N VAL A 406 -3.22 17.49 -25.76
CA VAL A 406 -3.19 16.02 -25.62
C VAL A 406 -1.76 15.48 -25.47
N GLU A 407 -0.77 16.08 -26.13
CA GLU A 407 0.62 15.61 -26.06
C GLU A 407 1.23 15.92 -24.69
N GLU A 408 0.93 17.09 -24.14
CA GLU A 408 1.32 17.44 -22.78
C GLU A 408 0.58 16.56 -21.74
N ALA A 409 -0.69 16.24 -21.95
CA ALA A 409 -1.41 15.28 -21.12
C ALA A 409 -0.72 13.90 -21.10
N LYS A 410 -0.32 13.38 -22.26
CA LYS A 410 0.44 12.11 -22.36
C LYS A 410 1.77 12.20 -21.61
N ARG A 411 2.49 13.31 -21.74
CA ARG A 411 3.75 13.57 -21.02
C ARG A 411 3.54 13.57 -19.50
N ILE A 412 2.51 14.27 -19.02
CA ILE A 412 2.17 14.35 -17.59
C ILE A 412 1.79 12.97 -17.04
N GLY A 413 0.95 12.22 -17.75
CA GLY A 413 0.57 10.87 -17.35
C GLY A 413 1.79 9.94 -17.23
N LYS A 414 2.67 9.94 -18.23
CA LYS A 414 3.94 9.18 -18.15
C LYS A 414 4.79 9.60 -16.95
N MET A 415 4.89 10.91 -16.72
CA MET A 415 5.66 11.45 -15.61
C MET A 415 5.15 10.92 -14.26
N MET A 416 3.84 10.91 -14.03
CA MET A 416 3.24 10.43 -12.78
C MET A 416 3.34 8.90 -12.61
N PHE A 417 3.26 8.13 -13.70
CA PHE A 417 3.34 6.67 -13.66
C PHE A 417 4.76 6.11 -13.57
N TYR A 418 5.77 6.88 -14.00
CA TYR A 418 7.13 6.35 -14.15
C TYR A 418 8.19 7.33 -13.61
N ASP A 419 8.25 8.56 -14.12
CA ASP A 419 9.38 9.45 -13.80
C ASP A 419 9.38 9.89 -12.32
N MET A 420 8.21 10.15 -11.74
CA MET A 420 8.05 10.57 -10.34
C MET A 420 8.38 9.47 -9.34
N PRO A 421 7.77 8.26 -9.43
CA PRO A 421 8.13 7.19 -8.51
C PRO A 421 9.61 6.77 -8.66
N LYS A 422 10.15 6.73 -9.89
CA LYS A 422 11.59 6.49 -10.11
C LYS A 422 12.47 7.49 -9.37
N LYS A 423 12.10 8.78 -9.42
CA LYS A 423 12.82 9.85 -8.75
C LYS A 423 12.65 9.79 -7.23
N LEU A 424 11.44 9.58 -6.74
CA LEU A 424 11.14 9.58 -5.31
C LEU A 424 11.93 8.48 -4.58
N PHE A 425 11.95 7.27 -5.13
CA PHE A 425 12.62 6.11 -4.53
C PHE A 425 14.07 5.92 -5.00
N HIS A 426 14.64 6.89 -5.72
CA HIS A 426 16.03 6.83 -6.23
C HIS A 426 16.35 5.54 -7.01
N LEU A 427 15.39 5.03 -7.79
CA LEU A 427 15.53 3.71 -8.44
C LEU A 427 16.57 3.76 -9.57
N LYS A 428 17.62 2.94 -9.42
CA LYS A 428 18.77 2.92 -10.34
C LYS A 428 18.55 2.03 -11.58
N ASN A 429 17.80 0.93 -11.44
CA ASN A 429 17.68 -0.13 -12.45
C ASN A 429 16.21 -0.40 -12.83
N VAL A 430 15.59 0.54 -13.55
CA VAL A 430 14.20 0.45 -14.03
C VAL A 430 14.10 0.89 -15.47
#